data_AF-A0A497RCN9-F1
#
_entry.id   AF-A0A497RCN9-F1
#
_cell.length_a   1.000
_cell.length_b   1.000
_cell.length_c   1.000
_cell.angle_alpha   90.00
_cell.angle_beta   90.00
_cell.angle_gamma   90.00
#
_symmetry.space_group_name_H-M   'P 1'
#
loop_
_entity.id
_entity.type
_entity.pdbx_description
1 polymer ?
#
loop_
_entity_poly.entity_id
_entity_poly.type
_entity_poly.pdbx_seq_one_letter_code
_entity_poly.pdbx_strand_id
1 'polypeptide(L)'
;MAYSTKVNLNKLKELYFEGKSIRKIALELNVDKRTVKYWIDKLGLPKRECMSIKYEVDIEELKRLNKEGYNDVEIARKLNLTRNVVRYWRGKLGLPANSNRKRLSPEDVKIIKDLNEAGFNDREIADLLGVSSLTVRRWRKKFGLKPVGKTCCSYINLVKLPIKKEWVERCAEATRAFLAEYFRSFD
;
A
#
# COMPACT_ATOMS: atom_id res chain seq x y z
N MET A 1 21.27 11.96 -28.78
CA MET A 1 20.35 12.33 -29.87
C MET A 1 19.13 12.99 -29.27
N ALA A 2 19.04 14.32 -29.34
CA ALA A 2 17.89 15.06 -28.82
C ALA A 2 16.78 14.99 -29.88
N TYR A 3 15.78 14.13 -29.66
CA TYR A 3 14.60 14.10 -30.51
C TYR A 3 13.77 15.36 -30.24
N SER A 4 14.00 16.42 -31.02
CA SER A 4 13.04 17.50 -31.20
C SER A 4 11.91 16.97 -32.08
N THR A 5 11.06 16.11 -31.51
CA THR A 5 9.90 15.57 -32.21
C THR A 5 8.89 16.71 -32.34
N LYS A 6 8.88 17.37 -33.50
CA LYS A 6 7.87 18.37 -33.86
C LYS A 6 6.51 17.68 -33.83
N VAL A 7 5.77 17.89 -32.74
CA VAL A 7 4.45 17.27 -32.54
C VAL A 7 3.52 17.74 -33.65
N ASN A 8 2.86 16.81 -34.34
CA ASN A 8 1.89 17.15 -35.39
C ASN A 8 0.60 17.69 -34.73
N LEU A 9 0.51 19.02 -34.61
CA LEU A 9 -0.58 19.72 -33.92
C LEU A 9 -1.93 19.56 -34.63
N ASN A 10 -1.93 19.49 -35.97
CA ASN A 10 -3.16 19.29 -36.74
C ASN A 10 -3.71 17.90 -36.48
N LYS A 11 -2.84 16.88 -36.52
CA LYS A 11 -3.25 15.52 -36.21
C LYS A 11 -3.75 15.38 -34.77
N LEU A 12 -3.13 16.06 -33.81
CA LEU A 12 -3.61 16.12 -32.43
C LEU A 12 -5.04 16.68 -32.34
N LYS A 13 -5.33 17.79 -33.04
CA LYS A 13 -6.67 18.40 -33.05
C LYS A 13 -7.71 17.45 -33.65
N GLU A 14 -7.42 16.83 -34.79
CA GLU A 14 -8.30 15.83 -35.42
C GLU A 14 -8.65 14.71 -34.43
N LEU A 15 -7.62 14.04 -33.89
CA LEU A 15 -7.80 12.93 -32.94
C LEU A 15 -8.53 13.37 -31.66
N TYR A 16 -8.37 14.64 -31.26
CA TYR A 16 -9.07 15.22 -30.12
C TYR A 16 -10.57 15.41 -30.40
N PHE A 17 -10.95 15.93 -31.56
CA PHE A 17 -12.35 16.10 -31.94
C PHE A 17 -13.04 14.79 -32.34
N GLU A 18 -12.29 13.79 -32.82
CA GLU A 18 -12.74 12.39 -32.96
C GLU A 18 -13.11 11.74 -31.61
N GLY A 19 -12.82 12.38 -30.48
CA GLY A 19 -13.16 11.87 -29.15
C GLY A 19 -12.16 10.84 -28.60
N LYS A 20 -11.06 10.54 -29.30
CA LYS A 20 -10.03 9.60 -28.79
C LYS A 20 -9.47 10.04 -27.45
N SER A 21 -9.15 9.10 -26.56
CA SER A 21 -8.59 9.42 -25.24
C SER A 21 -7.18 10.00 -25.37
N ILE A 22 -6.75 10.84 -24.42
CA ILE A 22 -5.40 11.42 -24.39
C ILE A 22 -4.31 10.34 -24.49
N ARG A 23 -4.53 9.15 -23.89
CA ARG A 23 -3.62 8.01 -24.01
C ARG A 23 -3.53 7.48 -25.44
N LYS A 24 -4.65 7.37 -26.14
CA LYS A 24 -4.69 6.88 -27.53
C LYS A 24 -4.04 7.90 -28.48
N ILE A 25 -4.31 9.19 -28.28
CA ILE A 25 -3.65 10.28 -29.00
C ILE A 25 -2.13 10.24 -28.79
N ALA A 26 -1.68 10.07 -27.55
CA ALA A 26 -0.27 9.97 -27.20
C ALA A 26 0.42 8.80 -27.90
N LEU A 27 -0.23 7.63 -27.93
CA LEU A 27 0.26 6.45 -28.63
C LEU A 27 0.36 6.68 -30.15
N GLU A 28 -0.69 7.24 -30.74
CA GLU A 28 -0.80 7.45 -32.19
C GLU A 28 0.17 8.52 -32.72
N LEU A 29 0.48 9.52 -31.89
CA LEU A 29 1.48 10.55 -32.18
C LEU A 29 2.89 10.20 -31.69
N ASN A 30 3.08 9.03 -31.05
CA ASN A 30 4.31 8.59 -30.43
C ASN A 30 4.94 9.66 -29.49
N VAL A 31 4.13 10.23 -28.60
CA VAL A 31 4.54 11.25 -27.61
C VAL A 31 4.06 10.88 -26.22
N ASP A 32 4.63 11.49 -25.19
CA ASP A 32 4.11 11.33 -23.83
C ASP A 32 2.75 12.02 -23.65
N LYS A 33 1.88 11.44 -22.82
CA LYS A 33 0.56 11.99 -22.46
C LYS A 33 0.65 13.42 -21.90
N ARG A 34 1.74 13.79 -21.24
CA ARG A 34 1.97 15.15 -20.73
C ARG A 34 2.17 16.13 -21.88
N THR A 35 2.85 15.73 -22.94
CA THR A 35 3.04 16.52 -24.16
C THR A 35 1.69 16.78 -24.85
N VAL A 36 0.85 15.75 -24.97
CA VAL A 36 -0.51 15.92 -25.51
C VAL A 36 -1.31 16.90 -24.66
N LYS A 37 -1.27 16.76 -23.33
CA LYS A 37 -1.98 17.67 -22.40
C LYS A 37 -1.48 19.11 -22.53
N TYR A 38 -0.17 19.32 -22.57
CA TYR A 38 0.44 20.64 -22.77
C TYR A 38 -0.09 21.31 -24.05
N TRP A 39 -0.17 20.58 -25.16
CA TRP A 39 -0.68 21.13 -26.41
C TRP A 39 -2.19 21.32 -26.42
N ILE A 40 -2.99 20.46 -25.78
CA ILE A 40 -4.43 20.69 -25.58
C ILE A 40 -4.67 22.02 -24.84
N ASP A 41 -3.94 22.23 -23.74
CA ASP A 41 -4.05 23.43 -22.92
C ASP A 41 -3.57 24.67 -23.71
N LYS A 42 -2.42 24.57 -24.40
CA LYS A 42 -1.83 25.67 -25.19
C LYS A 42 -2.66 26.06 -26.42
N LEU A 43 -3.38 25.10 -27.02
CA LEU A 43 -4.29 25.33 -28.13
C LEU A 43 -5.69 25.80 -27.68
N GLY A 44 -5.95 25.85 -26.37
CA GLY A 44 -7.25 26.26 -25.82
C GLY A 44 -8.39 25.31 -26.20
N LEU A 45 -8.11 24.02 -26.42
CA LEU A 45 -9.14 23.06 -26.79
C LEU A 45 -10.15 22.88 -25.64
N PRO A 46 -11.46 22.73 -25.94
CA PRO A 46 -12.49 22.68 -24.91
C PRO A 46 -12.23 21.51 -23.98
N LYS A 47 -12.16 21.76 -22.67
CA LYS A 47 -12.03 20.68 -21.67
C LYS A 47 -13.23 19.77 -21.82
N ARG A 48 -12.99 18.50 -22.16
CA ARG A 48 -14.06 17.49 -22.16
C ARG A 48 -14.65 17.44 -20.76
N GLU A 49 -15.96 17.53 -20.67
CA GLU A 49 -16.65 17.30 -19.42
C GLU A 49 -16.23 15.93 -18.90
N CYS A 50 -15.71 15.91 -17.68
CA CYS A 50 -15.57 14.63 -17.01
C CYS A 50 -17.00 14.15 -16.77
N MET A 51 -17.32 12.93 -17.21
CA MET A 51 -18.56 12.31 -16.78
C MET A 51 -18.48 12.15 -15.27
N SER A 52 -19.08 13.09 -14.54
CA SER A 52 -19.34 12.91 -13.12
C SER A 52 -20.49 11.91 -13.06
N ILE A 53 -20.17 10.65 -12.81
CA ILE A 53 -21.20 9.68 -12.46
C ILE A 53 -21.77 10.19 -11.13
N LYS A 54 -22.96 10.79 -11.20
CA LYS A 54 -23.71 11.24 -10.04
C LYS A 54 -24.29 9.98 -9.42
N TYR A 55 -23.50 9.32 -8.57
CA TYR A 55 -24.00 8.19 -7.79
C TYR A 55 -25.13 8.73 -6.90
N GLU A 56 -26.33 8.21 -7.11
CA GLU A 56 -27.39 8.33 -6.11
C GLU A 56 -26.99 7.42 -4.96
N VAL A 57 -26.51 8.02 -3.88
CA VAL A 57 -26.00 7.31 -2.72
C VAL A 57 -27.08 7.37 -1.65
N ASP A 58 -27.53 6.19 -1.20
CA ASP A 58 -28.34 6.09 0.01
C ASP A 58 -27.49 6.45 1.24
N ILE A 59 -27.66 7.69 1.70
CA ILE A 59 -26.90 8.27 2.80
C ILE A 59 -27.26 7.62 4.14
N GLU A 60 -28.53 7.25 4.34
CA GLU A 60 -28.98 6.67 5.60
C GLU A 60 -28.49 5.23 5.74
N GLU A 61 -28.55 4.45 4.65
CA GLU A 61 -27.98 3.11 4.64
C GLU A 61 -26.46 3.13 4.82
N LEU A 62 -25.75 4.09 4.23
CA LEU A 62 -24.31 4.27 4.46
C LEU A 62 -24.00 4.53 5.94
N LYS A 63 -24.77 5.42 6.60
CA LYS A 63 -24.60 5.70 8.03
C LYS A 63 -24.86 4.45 8.88
N ARG A 64 -25.93 3.70 8.58
CA ARG A 64 -26.29 2.47 9.28
C ARG A 64 -25.18 1.44 9.19
N LEU A 65 -24.70 1.13 7.98
CA LEU A 65 -23.61 0.18 7.76
C LEU A 65 -22.30 0.63 8.43
N ASN A 66 -22.01 1.93 8.43
CA ASN A 66 -20.82 2.45 9.14
C ASN A 66 -20.96 2.29 10.67
N LYS A 67 -22.17 2.48 11.22
CA LYS A 67 -22.45 2.26 12.65
C LYS A 67 -22.35 0.78 13.04
N GLU A 68 -22.72 -0.11 12.14
CA GLU A 68 -22.59 -1.58 12.30
C GLU A 68 -21.14 -2.08 12.18
N GLY A 69 -20.17 -1.20 11.91
CA GLY A 69 -18.75 -1.55 11.90
C GLY A 69 -18.22 -2.02 10.54
N TYR A 70 -19.04 -2.01 9.48
CA TYR A 70 -18.58 -2.37 8.13
C TYR A 70 -17.51 -1.40 7.64
N ASN A 71 -16.50 -1.92 6.94
CA ASN A 71 -15.44 -1.09 6.36
C ASN A 71 -15.85 -0.51 4.99
N ASP A 72 -15.10 0.50 4.52
CA ASP A 72 -15.38 1.18 3.24
C ASP A 72 -15.53 0.22 2.03
N VAL A 73 -14.87 -0.95 2.06
CA VAL A 73 -14.92 -1.94 0.96
C VAL A 73 -16.20 -2.76 1.03
N GLU A 74 -16.60 -3.18 2.23
CA GLU A 74 -17.85 -3.92 2.45
C GLU A 74 -19.07 -3.03 2.18
N ILE A 75 -19.06 -1.79 2.68
CA ILE A 75 -20.10 -0.80 2.39
C ILE A 75 -20.21 -0.58 0.88
N ALA A 76 -19.08 -0.43 0.19
CA ALA A 76 -19.05 -0.26 -1.26
C ALA A 76 -19.70 -1.45 -2.00
N ARG A 77 -19.42 -2.68 -1.57
CA ARG A 77 -20.05 -3.88 -2.14
C ARG A 77 -21.55 -3.91 -1.89
N LYS A 78 -22.00 -3.60 -0.67
CA LYS A 78 -23.43 -3.62 -0.30
C LYS A 78 -24.25 -2.57 -1.05
N LEU A 79 -23.69 -1.37 -1.21
CA LEU A 79 -24.34 -0.26 -1.90
C LEU A 79 -24.11 -0.25 -3.42
N ASN A 80 -23.39 -1.24 -3.96
CA ASN A 80 -22.95 -1.28 -5.36
C ASN A 80 -22.22 0.01 -5.80
N LEU A 81 -21.39 0.55 -4.91
CA LEU A 81 -20.60 1.77 -5.12
C LEU A 81 -19.11 1.43 -5.25
N THR A 82 -18.34 2.40 -5.75
CA THR A 82 -16.88 2.30 -5.61
C THR A 82 -16.45 2.71 -4.20
N ARG A 83 -15.37 2.10 -3.70
CA ARG A 83 -14.76 2.46 -2.41
C ARG A 83 -14.46 3.96 -2.29
N ASN A 84 -14.08 4.61 -3.39
CA ASN A 84 -13.76 6.04 -3.38
C ASN A 84 -15.00 6.91 -3.14
N VAL A 85 -16.16 6.51 -3.68
CA VAL A 85 -17.44 7.20 -3.45
C VAL A 85 -17.83 7.07 -1.97
N VAL A 86 -17.76 5.86 -1.41
CA VAL A 86 -18.03 5.64 0.02
C VAL A 86 -17.10 6.46 0.89
N ARG A 87 -15.79 6.44 0.62
CA ARG A 87 -14.80 7.24 1.36
C ARG A 87 -15.12 8.74 1.29
N TYR A 88 -15.51 9.25 0.12
CA TYR A 88 -15.87 10.64 -0.07
C TYR A 88 -17.06 11.02 0.80
N TRP A 89 -18.16 10.26 0.71
CA TRP A 89 -19.37 10.53 1.49
C TRP A 89 -19.17 10.33 2.99
N ARG A 90 -18.46 9.27 3.40
CA ARG A 90 -18.07 9.05 4.79
C ARG A 90 -17.30 10.26 5.35
N GLY A 91 -16.34 10.78 4.60
CA GLY A 91 -15.58 11.98 4.97
C GLY A 91 -16.45 13.24 5.04
N LYS A 92 -17.33 13.44 4.05
CA LYS A 92 -18.28 14.56 4.01
C LYS A 92 -19.25 14.54 5.20
N LEU A 93 -19.61 13.35 5.68
CA LEU A 93 -20.50 13.13 6.83
C LEU A 93 -19.76 13.08 8.18
N GLY A 94 -18.42 13.22 8.21
CA GLY A 94 -17.64 13.14 9.44
C GLY A 94 -17.60 11.76 10.10
N LEU A 95 -17.93 10.70 9.37
CA LEU A 95 -18.02 9.33 9.91
C LEU A 95 -16.62 8.69 10.08
N PRO A 96 -16.37 7.99 11.21
CA PRO A 96 -15.09 7.34 11.45
C PRO A 96 -14.83 6.20 10.46
N ALA A 97 -13.57 6.00 10.08
CA ALA A 97 -13.19 4.90 9.21
C ALA A 97 -13.11 3.59 10.00
N ASN A 98 -13.97 2.63 9.68
CA ASN A 98 -13.85 1.27 10.15
C ASN A 98 -12.78 0.55 9.32
N SER A 99 -11.68 0.19 9.98
CA SER A 99 -10.53 -0.43 9.33
C SER A 99 -10.18 -1.71 10.06
N ASN A 100 -10.25 -2.84 9.36
CA ASN A 100 -9.84 -4.15 9.85
C ASN A 100 -8.31 -4.28 10.03
N ARG A 101 -7.56 -3.18 9.88
CA ARG A 101 -6.12 -3.17 10.15
C ARG A 101 -5.89 -3.19 11.65
N LYS A 102 -5.12 -4.18 12.14
CA LYS A 102 -4.61 -4.21 13.52
C LYS A 102 -3.96 -2.87 13.83
N ARG A 103 -4.49 -2.16 14.82
CA ARG A 103 -3.83 -1.01 15.43
C ARG A 103 -2.75 -1.58 16.34
N LEU A 104 -1.53 -1.12 16.17
CA LEU A 104 -0.43 -1.47 17.07
C LEU A 104 -0.67 -0.80 18.41
N SER A 105 -0.58 -1.56 19.50
CA SER A 105 -0.48 -0.98 20.84
C SER A 105 0.92 -0.38 21.05
N PRO A 106 1.12 0.51 22.03
CA PRO A 106 2.46 0.99 22.40
C PRO A 106 3.45 -0.14 22.69
N GLU A 107 2.97 -1.24 23.29
CA GLU A 107 3.75 -2.44 23.60
C GLU A 107 4.16 -3.17 22.32
N ASP A 108 3.24 -3.36 21.35
CA ASP A 108 3.58 -3.95 20.05
C ASP A 108 4.70 -3.13 19.36
N VAL A 109 4.64 -1.79 19.45
CA VAL A 109 5.66 -0.91 18.87
C VAL A 109 7.01 -1.11 19.53
N LYS A 110 7.04 -1.22 20.86
CA LYS A 110 8.27 -1.47 21.62
C LYS A 110 8.90 -2.81 21.20
N ILE A 111 8.11 -3.89 21.18
CA ILE A 111 8.57 -5.23 20.77
C ILE A 111 9.18 -5.20 19.36
N ILE A 112 8.55 -4.52 18.40
CA ILE A 112 9.06 -4.42 17.02
C ILE A 112 10.42 -3.71 16.96
N LYS A 113 10.62 -2.66 17.78
CA LYS A 113 11.89 -1.93 17.84
C LYS A 113 12.98 -2.80 18.44
N ASP A 114 12.70 -3.40 19.59
CA ASP A 114 13.65 -4.23 20.33
C ASP A 114 14.10 -5.43 19.47
N LEU A 115 13.17 -6.10 18.77
CA LEU A 115 13.50 -7.19 17.86
C LEU A 115 14.35 -6.74 16.66
N ASN A 116 14.08 -5.55 16.11
CA ASN A 116 14.87 -5.03 15.00
C ASN A 116 16.30 -4.67 15.45
N GLU A 117 16.44 -4.04 16.61
CA GLU A 117 17.74 -3.72 17.22
C GLU A 117 18.53 -4.98 17.58
N ALA A 118 17.85 -6.04 18.01
CA ALA A 118 18.42 -7.37 18.22
C ALA A 118 18.80 -8.12 16.93
N GLY A 119 18.55 -7.52 15.75
CA GLY A 119 18.97 -8.09 14.46
C GLY A 119 18.00 -9.11 13.86
N PHE A 120 16.73 -9.11 14.26
CA PHE A 120 15.70 -9.91 13.59
C PHE A 120 15.23 -9.21 12.31
N ASN A 121 15.08 -9.99 11.23
CA ASN A 121 14.61 -9.46 9.96
C ASN A 121 13.07 -9.37 9.88
N ASP A 122 12.56 -8.63 8.88
CA ASP A 122 11.12 -8.37 8.69
C ASP A 122 10.27 -9.66 8.65
N ARG A 123 10.84 -10.81 8.24
CA ARG A 123 10.15 -12.09 8.20
C ARG A 123 10.12 -12.77 9.56
N GLU A 124 11.24 -12.83 10.26
CA GLU A 124 11.33 -13.45 11.59
C GLU A 124 10.42 -12.72 12.60
N ILE A 125 10.42 -11.38 12.57
CA ILE A 125 9.52 -10.57 13.39
C ILE A 125 8.05 -10.87 13.03
N ALA A 126 7.76 -11.09 11.75
CA ALA A 126 6.40 -11.37 11.30
C ALA A 126 5.91 -12.75 11.74
N ASP A 127 6.78 -13.76 11.68
CA ASP A 127 6.51 -15.11 12.16
C ASP A 127 6.28 -15.10 13.69
N LEU A 128 7.08 -14.35 14.45
CA LEU A 128 6.91 -14.18 15.91
C LEU A 128 5.58 -13.50 16.27
N LEU A 129 5.19 -12.47 15.52
CA LEU A 129 4.00 -11.68 15.80
C LEU A 129 2.72 -12.22 15.11
N GLY A 130 2.82 -13.31 14.35
CA GLY A 130 1.70 -13.89 13.60
C GLY A 130 1.10 -12.96 12.54
N VAL A 131 1.94 -12.13 11.90
CA VAL A 131 1.51 -11.17 10.86
C VAL A 131 2.27 -11.39 9.55
N SER A 132 1.90 -10.66 8.50
CA SER A 132 2.68 -10.72 7.25
C SER A 132 3.99 -9.93 7.34
N SER A 133 5.04 -10.42 6.70
CA SER A 133 6.33 -9.70 6.58
C SER A 133 6.19 -8.33 5.90
N LEU A 134 5.20 -8.16 5.02
CA LEU A 134 4.87 -6.86 4.43
C LEU A 134 4.29 -5.88 5.47
N THR A 135 3.55 -6.39 6.46
CA THR A 135 3.02 -5.61 7.57
C THR A 135 4.17 -5.08 8.43
N VAL A 136 5.09 -5.95 8.83
CA VAL A 136 6.29 -5.56 9.59
C VAL A 136 7.15 -4.58 8.82
N ARG A 137 7.43 -4.85 7.53
CA ARG A 137 8.17 -3.92 6.66
C ARG A 137 7.56 -2.52 6.63
N ARG A 138 6.22 -2.42 6.62
CA ARG A 138 5.51 -1.13 6.66
C ARG A 138 5.69 -0.44 8.01
N TRP A 139 5.54 -1.18 9.11
CA TRP A 139 5.76 -0.66 10.46
C TRP A 139 7.19 -0.17 10.66
N ARG A 140 8.17 -0.99 10.27
CA ARG A 140 9.59 -0.65 10.27
C ARG A 140 9.87 0.67 9.55
N LYS A 141 9.36 0.83 8.31
CA LYS A 141 9.48 2.07 7.55
C LYS A 141 8.80 3.25 8.25
N LYS A 142 7.61 3.04 8.83
CA LYS A 142 6.87 4.06 9.60
C LYS A 142 7.68 4.54 10.81
N PHE A 143 8.45 3.65 11.43
CA PHE A 143 9.30 3.96 12.58
C PHE A 143 10.72 4.38 12.22
N GLY A 144 11.07 4.48 10.93
CA GLY A 144 12.41 4.88 10.49
C GLY A 144 13.52 3.86 10.78
N LEU A 145 13.18 2.60 11.07
CA LEU A 145 14.14 1.57 11.44
C LEU A 145 14.88 1.01 10.21
N LYS A 146 16.18 0.73 10.37
CA LYS A 146 17.01 0.18 9.30
C LYS A 146 16.55 -1.24 8.93
N PRO A 147 16.64 -1.62 7.64
CA PRO A 147 16.38 -3.00 7.25
C PRO A 147 17.51 -3.88 7.77
N VAL A 148 17.15 -4.95 8.47
CA VAL A 148 18.09 -6.05 8.74
C VAL A 148 18.18 -6.90 7.48
N GLY A 149 19.42 -7.20 7.07
CA GLY A 149 19.71 -8.04 5.91
C GLY A 149 19.34 -9.51 6.13
N LYS A 150 19.89 -10.37 5.28
CA LYS A 150 19.78 -11.82 5.46
C LYS A 150 20.53 -12.25 6.73
N THR A 151 19.84 -12.79 7.71
CA THR A 151 20.41 -13.47 8.90
C THR A 151 20.97 -14.85 8.53
N CYS A 152 21.81 -15.45 9.37
CA CYS A 152 22.26 -16.84 9.20
C CYS A 152 21.05 -17.80 9.05
N CYS A 153 20.00 -17.60 9.84
CA CYS A 153 18.73 -18.31 9.76
C CYS A 153 18.02 -18.12 8.40
N SER A 154 18.10 -16.93 7.81
CA SER A 154 17.56 -16.68 6.46
C SER A 154 18.38 -17.35 5.35
N TYR A 155 19.70 -17.52 5.53
CA TYR A 155 20.56 -18.28 4.62
C TYR A 155 20.30 -19.78 4.74
N ILE A 156 20.11 -20.30 5.95
CA ILE A 156 19.77 -21.71 6.21
C ILE A 156 18.45 -22.10 5.52
N ASN A 157 17.47 -21.19 5.44
CA ASN A 157 16.22 -21.42 4.72
C ASN A 157 16.36 -21.48 3.17
N LEU A 158 17.45 -20.95 2.61
CA LEU A 158 17.72 -20.98 1.16
C LEU A 158 18.40 -22.28 0.74
N VAL A 159 19.09 -22.96 1.66
CA VAL A 159 19.72 -24.25 1.39
C VAL A 159 18.71 -25.33 1.81
N LYS A 160 18.26 -26.18 0.87
CA LYS A 160 17.36 -27.33 1.16
C LYS A 160 18.12 -28.44 1.92
N LEU A 161 18.75 -28.12 3.05
CA LEU A 161 19.48 -29.07 3.87
C LEU A 161 18.50 -29.88 4.75
N PRO A 162 18.77 -31.18 4.96
CA PRO A 162 17.94 -32.04 5.81
C PRO A 162 17.97 -31.65 7.31
N ILE A 163 18.89 -30.77 7.70
CA ILE A 163 19.09 -30.29 9.08
C ILE A 163 18.06 -29.19 9.40
N LYS A 164 16.76 -29.50 9.27
CA LYS A 164 15.72 -28.47 9.20
C LYS A 164 15.06 -28.10 10.52
N LYS A 165 15.27 -28.89 11.57
CA LYS A 165 14.52 -28.72 12.83
C LYS A 165 15.46 -28.58 14.04
N GLU A 166 16.33 -29.55 14.22
CA GLU A 166 17.19 -29.66 15.40
C GLU A 166 18.20 -28.50 15.55
N TRP A 167 18.81 -28.05 14.45
CA TRP A 167 19.80 -26.96 14.52
C TRP A 167 19.15 -25.59 14.73
N VAL A 168 17.97 -25.37 14.13
CA VAL A 168 17.18 -24.15 14.32
C VAL A 168 16.59 -24.11 15.73
N GLU A 169 16.09 -25.23 16.24
CA GLU A 169 15.59 -25.38 17.61
C GLU A 169 16.71 -25.12 18.63
N ARG A 170 17.89 -25.70 18.44
CA ARG A 170 19.04 -25.49 19.34
C ARG A 170 19.57 -24.06 19.31
N CYS A 171 19.64 -23.42 18.14
CA CYS A 171 20.00 -22.00 18.06
C CYS A 171 18.93 -21.11 18.71
N ALA A 172 17.64 -21.37 18.47
CA ALA A 172 16.56 -20.62 19.07
C ALA A 172 16.47 -20.81 20.59
N GLU A 173 16.71 -22.03 21.10
CA GLU A 173 16.81 -22.31 22.53
C GLU A 173 18.02 -21.62 23.16
N ALA A 174 19.18 -21.63 22.52
CA ALA A 174 20.36 -20.92 23.01
C ALA A 174 20.09 -19.41 23.10
N THR A 175 19.44 -18.82 22.09
CA THR A 175 19.04 -17.41 22.12
C THR A 175 17.97 -17.12 23.17
N ARG A 176 16.96 -17.99 23.33
CA ARG A 176 15.94 -17.86 24.39
C ARG A 176 16.52 -17.99 25.79
N ALA A 177 17.44 -18.92 26.00
CA ALA A 177 18.14 -19.12 27.26
C ALA A 177 18.98 -17.88 27.60
N PHE A 178 19.76 -17.38 26.64
CA PHE A 178 20.53 -16.15 26.80
C PHE A 178 19.65 -14.95 27.15
N LEU A 179 18.54 -14.75 26.43
CA LEU A 179 17.62 -13.64 26.71
C LEU A 179 16.93 -13.79 28.07
N ALA A 180 16.51 -15.00 28.44
CA ALA A 180 15.89 -15.28 29.73
C ALA A 180 16.85 -15.04 30.90
N GLU A 181 18.15 -15.31 30.72
CA GLU A 181 19.19 -15.04 31.70
C GLU A 181 19.54 -13.55 31.77
N TYR A 182 19.64 -12.89 30.61
CA TYR A 182 19.83 -11.45 30.50
C TYR A 182 18.72 -10.68 31.23
N PHE A 183 17.44 -10.99 31.00
CA PHE A 183 16.34 -10.30 31.69
C PHE A 183 16.28 -10.59 33.21
N ARG A 184 16.74 -11.76 33.66
CA ARG A 184 16.85 -12.09 35.09
C ARG A 184 17.93 -11.29 35.83
N SER A 185 18.89 -10.70 35.11
CA SER A 185 19.96 -9.87 35.68
C SER A 185 19.56 -8.41 35.94
N PHE A 186 18.33 -8.02 35.59
CA PHE A 186 17.78 -6.68 35.81
C PHE A 186 16.66 -6.65 36.88
N ASP A 187 16.35 -7.79 37.49
CA ASP A 187 15.53 -7.92 38.72
C ASP A 187 16.44 -8.00 39.95
#